data_AF-A0A7R9ZYL4-F1
#
_entry.id   AF-A0A7R9ZYL4-F1
#
_cell.length_a   1.000
_cell.length_b   1.000
_cell.length_c   1.000
_cell.angle_alpha   90.00
_cell.angle_beta   90.00
_cell.angle_gamma   90.00
#
_symmetry.space_group_name_H-M   'P 1'
#
loop_
_entity.id
_entity.type
_entity.pdbx_description
1 polymer ?
#
loop_
_entity_poly.entity_id
_entity_poly.type
_entity_poly.pdbx_seq_one_letter_code
_entity_poly.pdbx_strand_id
1 'polypeptide(L)'
;GGQYTPGSPSDNGRNSHNFGVINVLSGTQADLRARLVKSGTDEPVVIDRFYFTFYKLHQPREASQVRVYVRSYDMYYLSAGTRVEHADAEGGGVFSSARAGAGGLPEGPLRLTEAQADEAVTFVFE
;
A
#
# COMPACT_ATOMS: atom_id res chain seq x y z
N GLY A 1 -11.66 -6.92 13.77
CA GLY A 1 -11.44 -5.96 12.69
C GLY A 1 -12.42 -4.82 12.88
N GLY A 2 -11.94 -3.59 12.76
CA GLY A 2 -12.80 -2.40 12.80
C GLY A 2 -13.76 -2.32 11.60
N GLN A 3 -14.73 -1.40 11.67
CA GLN A 3 -15.64 -1.12 10.56
C GLN A 3 -14.86 -0.42 9.44
N TYR A 4 -14.81 -1.05 8.26
CA TYR A 4 -14.22 -0.45 7.06
C TYR A 4 -15.20 0.56 6.45
N THR A 5 -14.72 1.80 6.24
CA THR A 5 -15.52 2.88 5.64
C THR A 5 -14.82 3.43 4.40
N PRO A 6 -15.28 3.09 3.19
CA PRO A 6 -14.76 3.69 1.96
C PRO A 6 -15.36 5.07 1.70
N GLY A 7 -14.57 5.99 1.15
CA GLY A 7 -15.05 7.29 0.66
C GLY A 7 -15.69 7.21 -0.72
N SER A 8 -15.12 6.39 -1.61
CA SER A 8 -15.64 6.06 -2.93
C SER A 8 -15.65 4.53 -3.11
N PRO A 9 -16.73 3.84 -2.67
CA PRO A 9 -16.79 2.38 -2.68
C PRO A 9 -16.55 1.74 -4.05
N SER A 10 -16.97 2.42 -5.12
CA SER A 10 -16.83 1.97 -6.52
C SER A 10 -15.39 1.88 -7.02
N ASP A 11 -14.43 2.48 -6.30
CA ASP A 11 -13.01 2.40 -6.67
C ASP A 11 -12.34 1.13 -6.14
N ASN A 12 -12.92 0.46 -5.15
CA ASN A 12 -12.33 -0.75 -4.58
C ASN A 12 -12.24 -1.88 -5.61
N GLY A 13 -11.07 -2.52 -5.68
CA GLY A 13 -10.83 -3.64 -6.62
C GLY A 13 -10.88 -3.24 -8.09
N ARG A 14 -11.02 -1.94 -8.40
CA ARG A 14 -10.98 -1.44 -9.77
C ARG A 14 -9.59 -1.72 -10.33
N ASN A 15 -9.52 -2.59 -11.35
CA ASN A 15 -8.29 -2.80 -12.11
C ASN A 15 -7.99 -1.52 -12.91
N SER A 16 -7.26 -0.60 -12.27
CA SER A 16 -6.72 0.59 -12.89
C SER A 16 -5.25 0.33 -13.11
N HIS A 17 -4.82 0.16 -14.37
CA HIS A 17 -3.40 -0.05 -14.71
C HIS A 17 -2.71 -1.22 -13.99
N ASN A 18 -3.44 -2.33 -13.75
CA ASN A 18 -2.97 -3.51 -13.02
C ASN A 18 -2.71 -3.29 -11.52
N PHE A 19 -3.28 -2.24 -10.93
CA PHE A 19 -3.30 -2.05 -9.48
C PHE A 19 -4.59 -2.58 -8.87
N GLY A 20 -4.47 -3.17 -7.67
CA GLY A 20 -5.59 -3.30 -6.75
C GLY A 20 -5.76 -2.00 -5.98
N VAL A 21 -6.99 -1.49 -5.92
CA VAL A 21 -7.31 -0.24 -5.21
C VAL A 21 -8.04 -0.55 -3.91
N ILE A 22 -7.58 0.06 -2.83
CA ILE A 22 -8.24 0.08 -1.52
C ILE A 22 -8.57 1.54 -1.21
N ASN A 23 -9.86 1.85 -1.13
CA ASN A 23 -10.36 3.20 -0.89
C ASN A 23 -10.77 3.35 0.59
N VAL A 24 -10.02 4.13 1.36
CA VAL A 24 -10.30 4.38 2.78
C VAL A 24 -10.73 5.83 2.95
N LEU A 25 -11.87 6.08 3.62
CA LEU A 25 -12.31 7.43 3.94
C LEU A 25 -11.34 8.08 4.94
N SER A 26 -10.93 9.32 4.69
CA SER A 26 -10.09 10.09 5.61
C SER A 26 -10.66 10.12 7.03
N GLY A 27 -9.80 9.94 8.04
CA GLY A 27 -10.21 9.85 9.44
C GLY A 27 -10.75 8.49 9.87
N THR A 28 -10.74 7.50 8.97
CA THR A 28 -11.10 6.10 9.27
C THR A 28 -9.91 5.17 9.00
N GLN A 29 -10.08 3.87 9.27
CA GLN A 29 -9.04 2.86 9.08
C GLN A 29 -9.64 1.58 8.47
N ALA A 30 -8.77 0.76 7.90
CA ALA A 30 -9.11 -0.57 7.42
C ALA A 30 -8.09 -1.59 7.95
N ASP A 31 -8.58 -2.67 8.56
CA ASP A 31 -7.75 -3.82 8.91
C ASP A 31 -7.84 -4.85 7.78
N LEU A 32 -6.73 -5.13 7.12
CA LEU A 32 -6.69 -6.02 5.96
C LEU A 32 -5.91 -7.29 6.27
N ARG A 33 -6.46 -8.44 5.85
CA ARG A 33 -5.76 -9.72 5.83
C ARG A 33 -5.74 -10.24 4.39
N ALA A 34 -4.56 -10.25 3.78
CA ALA A 34 -4.37 -10.83 2.46
C ALA A 34 -4.13 -12.35 2.57
N ARG A 35 -4.63 -13.10 1.58
CA ARG A 35 -4.36 -14.53 1.40
C ARG A 35 -4.24 -14.80 -0.10
N LEU A 36 -3.18 -15.48 -0.50
CA LEU A 36 -3.02 -15.97 -1.86
C LEU A 36 -3.73 -17.32 -1.97
N VAL A 37 -4.54 -17.49 -3.01
CA VAL A 37 -5.37 -18.69 -3.23
C VAL A 37 -5.27 -19.16 -4.67
N LYS A 38 -5.56 -20.44 -4.93
CA LYS A 38 -5.64 -20.96 -6.30
C LYS A 38 -6.81 -20.29 -7.03
N SER A 39 -6.57 -19.88 -8.27
CA SER A 39 -7.57 -19.20 -9.10
C SER A 39 -8.89 -19.96 -9.16
N GLY A 40 -10.00 -19.27 -8.91
CA GLY A 40 -11.35 -19.85 -8.90
C GLY A 40 -11.71 -20.63 -7.63
N THR A 41 -10.87 -20.59 -6.59
CA THR A 41 -11.09 -21.31 -5.32
C THR A 41 -10.69 -20.46 -4.11
N ASP A 42 -11.04 -20.94 -2.91
CA ASP A 42 -10.54 -20.40 -1.64
C ASP A 42 -9.34 -21.20 -1.08
N GLU A 43 -8.79 -22.14 -1.86
CA GLU A 43 -7.68 -22.99 -1.44
C GLU A 43 -6.40 -22.16 -1.33
N PRO A 44 -5.80 -22.02 -0.12
CA PRO A 44 -4.59 -21.23 0.05
C PRO A 44 -3.42 -21.79 -0.75
N VAL A 45 -2.59 -20.91 -1.31
CA VAL A 45 -1.28 -21.29 -1.86
C VAL A 45 -0.18 -20.76 -0.97
N VAL A 46 0.85 -21.58 -0.76
CA VAL A 46 2.11 -21.14 -0.16
C VAL A 46 2.98 -20.61 -1.29
N ILE A 47 3.45 -19.37 -1.14
CA ILE A 47 4.46 -18.79 -2.03
C ILE A 47 5.66 -18.48 -1.14
N ASP A 48 6.78 -19.16 -1.41
CA ASP A 48 7.99 -19.08 -0.58
C ASP A 48 8.58 -17.67 -0.52
N ARG A 49 8.35 -16.85 -1.54
CA ARG A 49 8.76 -15.46 -1.55
C ARG A 49 7.86 -14.62 -2.44
N PHE A 50 7.35 -13.52 -1.93
CA PHE A 50 6.63 -12.54 -2.75
C PHE A 50 6.90 -11.10 -2.33
N TYR A 51 6.63 -10.19 -3.27
CA TYR A 51 6.73 -8.76 -3.05
C TYR A 51 5.33 -8.17 -2.95
N PHE A 52 5.11 -7.29 -1.99
CA PHE A 52 3.87 -6.54 -1.85
C PHE A 52 4.18 -5.06 -1.76
N THR A 53 3.66 -4.27 -2.71
CA THR A 53 3.95 -2.83 -2.78
C THR A 53 2.70 -2.01 -2.52
N PHE A 54 2.81 -1.04 -1.60
CA PHE A 54 1.84 0.05 -1.50
C PHE A 54 2.35 1.25 -2.29
N TYR A 55 1.49 1.78 -3.15
CA TYR A 55 1.76 2.96 -3.99
C TYR A 55 0.92 4.14 -3.53
N LYS A 56 1.29 5.35 -3.96
CA LYS A 56 0.60 6.60 -3.61
C LYS A 56 0.49 6.84 -2.10
N LEU A 57 1.57 6.58 -1.37
CA LEU A 57 1.73 7.04 0.01
C LEU A 57 2.07 8.54 0.03
N HIS A 58 1.10 9.36 -0.39
CA HIS A 58 1.17 10.82 -0.32
C HIS A 58 -0.06 11.42 0.35
N GLN A 59 0.09 12.64 0.84
CA GLN A 59 -1.01 13.37 1.45
C GLN A 59 -1.99 13.85 0.36
N PRO A 60 -3.29 13.48 0.40
CA PRO A 60 -4.27 14.01 -0.55
C PRO A 60 -4.56 15.50 -0.32
N ARG A 61 -4.31 16.01 0.90
CA ARG A 61 -4.37 17.42 1.32
C ARG A 61 -3.34 17.67 2.43
N GLU A 62 -2.86 18.90 2.61
CA GLU A 62 -1.78 19.23 3.57
C GLU A 62 -2.04 18.76 5.01
N ALA A 63 -3.29 18.73 5.47
CA ALA A 63 -3.66 18.30 6.82
C ALA A 63 -4.04 16.81 6.93
N SER A 64 -3.71 15.99 5.94
CA SER A 64 -4.06 14.56 5.91
C SER A 64 -2.83 13.69 5.70
N GLN A 65 -2.80 12.51 6.31
CA GLN A 65 -1.69 11.57 6.19
C GLN A 65 -2.22 10.18 5.82
N VAL A 66 -1.60 9.54 4.84
CA VAL A 66 -1.80 8.11 4.56
C VAL A 66 -0.79 7.34 5.40
N ARG A 67 -1.25 6.32 6.12
CA ARG A 67 -0.40 5.42 6.90
C ARG A 67 -0.75 3.99 6.58
N VAL A 68 0.27 3.14 6.46
CA VAL A 68 0.12 1.69 6.39
C VAL A 68 0.95 1.07 7.51
N TYR A 69 0.31 0.19 8.27
CA TYR A 69 0.99 -0.64 9.26
C TYR A 69 1.07 -2.06 8.68
N VAL A 70 2.29 -2.56 8.58
CA VAL A 70 2.58 -3.87 7.98
C VAL A 70 3.40 -4.68 8.97
N ARG A 71 2.96 -5.91 9.21
CA ARG A 71 3.61 -6.86 10.13
C ARG A 71 4.24 -8.00 9.36
N SER A 72 5.21 -8.66 9.99
CA SER A 72 5.77 -9.94 9.55
C SER A 72 6.37 -9.92 8.13
N TYR A 73 6.84 -8.76 7.68
CA TYR A 73 7.69 -8.67 6.50
C TYR A 73 9.15 -8.91 6.92
N ASP A 74 9.96 -9.44 6.02
CA ASP A 74 11.39 -9.71 6.26
C ASP A 74 12.25 -8.49 5.92
N MET A 75 11.90 -7.82 4.82
CA MET A 75 12.57 -6.63 4.33
C MET A 75 11.58 -5.63 3.74
N TYR A 76 11.94 -4.36 3.73
CA TYR A 76 11.27 -3.34 2.95
C TYR A 76 12.26 -2.57 2.08
N TYR A 77 11.78 -2.03 0.96
CA TYR A 77 12.52 -1.15 0.06
C TYR A 77 11.79 0.18 -0.07
N LEU A 78 12.57 1.25 0.08
CA LEU A 78 12.21 2.62 -0.24
C LEU A 78 13.18 3.13 -1.30
N SER A 79 12.75 4.06 -2.14
CA SER A 79 13.66 4.74 -3.06
C SER A 79 14.68 5.60 -2.29
N ALA A 80 15.78 5.97 -2.96
CA ALA A 80 16.77 6.88 -2.37
C ALA A 80 16.18 8.27 -2.04
N GLY A 81 15.21 8.73 -2.83
CA GLY A 81 14.51 10.02 -2.67
C GLY A 81 13.22 9.96 -1.85
N THR A 82 13.00 8.85 -1.13
CA THR A 82 11.71 8.51 -0.52
C THR A 82 11.00 9.67 0.20
N ARG A 83 9.69 9.74 0.01
CA ARG A 83 8.73 10.62 0.67
C ARG A 83 7.89 9.87 1.70
N VAL A 84 8.29 8.63 2.01
CA VAL A 84 7.66 7.76 3.00
C VAL A 84 8.52 7.76 4.26
N GLU A 85 7.92 8.20 5.36
CA GLU A 85 8.50 8.10 6.70
C GLU A 85 8.30 6.68 7.24
N HIS A 86 9.32 6.15 7.90
CA HIS A 86 9.29 4.85 8.55
C HIS A 86 9.49 4.99 10.05
N ALA A 87 8.71 4.26 10.84
CA ALA A 87 8.93 4.04 12.26
C ALA A 87 8.70 2.58 12.61
N ASP A 88 9.58 2.02 13.46
CA ASP A 88 9.43 0.66 13.98
C ASP A 88 8.15 0.53 14.80
N ALA A 89 7.53 -0.64 14.75
CA ALA A 89 6.37 -0.97 15.55
C ALA A 89 6.36 -2.47 15.88
N GLU A 90 5.52 -2.89 16.83
CA GLU A 90 5.55 -4.26 17.33
C GLU A 90 5.31 -5.30 16.21
N GLY A 91 6.34 -6.09 15.91
CA GLY A 91 6.27 -7.12 14.86
C GLY A 91 6.19 -6.58 13.43
N GLY A 92 6.60 -5.33 13.18
CA GLY A 92 6.54 -4.72 11.86
C GLY A 92 6.99 -3.26 11.83
N GLY A 93 6.33 -2.46 11.00
CA GLY A 93 6.63 -1.03 10.86
C GLY A 93 5.42 -0.22 10.42
N VAL A 94 5.46 1.07 10.70
CA VAL A 94 4.50 2.07 10.24
C VAL A 94 5.16 2.90 9.15
N PHE A 95 4.50 2.99 7.99
CA PHE A 95 4.95 3.74 6.84
C PHE A 95 3.95 4.84 6.53
N SER A 96 4.40 6.09 6.56
CA SER A 96 3.54 7.27 6.51
C SER A 96 3.93 8.22 5.41
N SER A 97 2.94 8.84 4.75
CA SER A 97 3.20 9.91 3.79
C SER A 97 3.79 11.16 4.47
N ALA A 98 4.92 11.68 3.97
CA ALA A 98 5.55 12.87 4.55
C ALA A 98 5.01 14.19 3.99
N ARG A 99 4.53 14.19 2.74
CA ARG A 99 4.17 15.42 2.00
C ARG A 99 3.11 15.18 0.93
N ALA A 100 2.56 16.27 0.39
CA ALA A 100 1.64 16.23 -0.75
C ALA A 100 2.30 15.57 -1.97
N GLY A 101 1.49 14.84 -2.73
CA GLY A 101 1.95 13.93 -3.78
C GLY A 101 2.43 14.60 -5.05
N ALA A 102 3.22 13.87 -5.82
CA ALA A 102 3.75 14.26 -7.12
C ALA A 102 2.78 14.10 -8.29
N GLY A 103 1.54 13.67 -8.06
CA GLY A 103 0.48 13.64 -9.08
C GLY A 103 -0.27 12.31 -9.22
N GLY A 104 -0.56 11.95 -10.47
CA GLY A 104 -1.50 10.88 -10.86
C GLY A 104 -1.06 9.45 -10.53
N LEU A 105 -1.92 8.47 -10.89
CA LEU A 105 -1.56 7.05 -10.80
C LEU A 105 -0.43 6.72 -11.79
N PRO A 106 0.47 5.77 -11.46
CA PRO A 106 1.42 5.26 -12.44
C PRO A 106 0.73 4.54 -13.60
N GLU A 107 1.39 4.48 -14.77
CA GLU A 107 0.90 3.71 -15.93
C GLU A 107 0.92 2.19 -15.68
N GLY A 108 1.68 1.75 -14.68
CA GLY A 108 1.72 0.38 -14.21
C GLY A 108 2.70 0.19 -13.04
N PRO A 109 2.62 -0.93 -12.31
CA PRO A 109 3.42 -1.16 -11.10
C PRO A 109 4.94 -1.26 -11.35
N LEU A 110 5.35 -1.55 -12.59
CA LEU A 110 6.76 -1.66 -12.98
C LEU A 110 7.26 -0.45 -13.79
N ARG A 111 6.42 0.57 -13.96
CA ARG A 111 6.69 1.75 -14.80
C ARG A 111 6.34 3.01 -14.00
N LEU A 112 7.22 3.37 -13.08
CA LEU A 112 7.07 4.53 -12.21
C LEU A 112 7.97 5.66 -12.69
N THR A 113 7.50 6.90 -12.56
CA THR A 113 8.42 8.04 -12.49
C THR A 113 9.16 8.01 -11.15
N GLU A 114 10.28 8.72 -11.04
CA GLU A 114 11.02 8.84 -9.76
C GLU A 114 10.12 9.32 -8.63
N ALA A 115 9.32 10.36 -8.88
CA ALA A 115 8.42 10.91 -7.87
C ALA A 115 7.29 9.94 -7.44
N GLN A 116 6.87 9.03 -8.32
CA GLN A 116 5.92 7.96 -7.97
C GLN A 116 6.60 6.84 -7.18
N ALA A 117 7.87 6.52 -7.49
CA ALA A 117 8.67 5.56 -6.74
C ALA A 117 8.98 6.07 -5.33
N ASP A 118 9.20 7.38 -5.16
CA ASP A 118 9.40 7.99 -3.85
C ASP A 118 8.15 7.97 -2.96
N GLU A 119 6.98 7.69 -3.52
CA GLU A 119 5.70 7.61 -2.81
C GLU A 119 5.21 6.15 -2.69
N ALA A 120 6.15 5.20 -2.73
CA ALA A 120 5.87 3.78 -2.64
C ALA A 120 6.77 3.09 -1.59
N VAL A 121 6.29 1.97 -1.08
CA VAL A 121 7.08 1.04 -0.26
C VAL A 121 6.80 -0.39 -0.70
N THR A 122 7.86 -1.15 -0.92
CA THR A 122 7.79 -2.56 -1.28
C THR A 122 8.23 -3.41 -0.09
N PHE A 123 7.43 -4.41 0.27
CA PHE A 123 7.72 -5.40 1.29
C PHE A 123 8.12 -6.73 0.65
N VAL A 124 9.04 -7.45 1.28
CA VAL A 124 9.36 -8.85 1.00
C VAL A 124 8.83 -9.71 2.13
N PHE A 125 8.18 -10.81 1.76
CA PHE A 125 7.74 -11.86 2.67
C PHE A 125 8.37 -13.18 2.24
N GLU A 126 8.99 -13.89 3.18
CA GLU A 126 9.67 -15.20 3.06
C GLU A 126 9.27 -16.18 4.18
#